data_AF-A0A7G9RLF6-F1
#
_entry.id   AF-A0A7G9RLF6-F1
#
_cell.length_a   1.000
_cell.length_b   1.000
_cell.length_c   1.000
_cell.angle_alpha   90.00
_cell.angle_beta   90.00
_cell.angle_gamma   90.00
#
_symmetry.space_group_name_H-M   'P 1'
#
loop_
_entity.id
_entity.type
_entity.pdbx_description
1 polymer ?
#
loop_
_entity_poly.entity_id
_entity_poly.type
_entity_poly.pdbx_seq_one_letter_code
_entity_poly.pdbx_strand_id
1 'polypeptide(L)'
;MGRPLHISLCALGLSAGAAVWGQSLSVPANSTQTLTSSSSYNDASTVDGVLNVGDGTQAAGAVVAEFNGAATINSGGTENIATDGVHRTYVTATNHGVLTNNGRFEVAYSLGGIDDSALVMDNTGAFINTPGSSVLLGSASTAGRRAVNTGTMTNMGHLEARHLGYSMEWVRIDNNGTFILSPGGVLYAGSIDPYHFVNGAAGSSPGTLVVQATDDHGVILGRFENSSGSVVRFDPAAGTVQSLGTHTGFAGNARFVGAGEYQKTSSGTTVIYGIDYTGPTVVKEGALVVNGSNASSASTTVERGATLSGSGWVSAVTVQGAGTLAPGNSLVPNSVGTLTVQGSADLQATSVAQFELGAPTAAEPTAGAAVTAGDLVVVNGDLQMNGTLQVKALPGMAPGAYRIFSYTGALTNGASLDIREMRAQGLTAQIDVSVPGEVWLATKKLLPQTITFTSQAPTAAAVGGAAYQAGANADSGLPVTLTSTTPQVCTVQGRVVTFVGAGTCVLAADQPGDSTYLAAEQVTQSFAVANAPTPTPFPAGTPTPVPTLGQWALMLLSALLAGLAAAGLRRPHVGR
;
A
#
# COMPACT_ATOMS: atom_id res chain seq x y z
N MET A 1 -41.71 31.79 54.87
CA MET A 1 -40.25 32.00 54.92
C MET A 1 -39.60 30.66 55.15
N GLY A 2 -38.80 30.17 54.21
CA GLY A 2 -38.10 28.89 54.31
C GLY A 2 -37.30 28.68 53.04
N ARG A 3 -36.08 29.21 52.99
CA ARG A 3 -35.17 29.06 51.85
C ARG A 3 -34.51 27.67 51.95
N PRO A 4 -34.28 26.95 50.84
CA PRO A 4 -33.41 25.78 50.87
C PRO A 4 -31.98 26.23 51.18
N LEU A 5 -31.36 25.60 52.17
CA LEU A 5 -30.00 25.88 52.61
C LEU A 5 -29.02 25.31 51.56
N HIS A 6 -28.46 26.17 50.72
CA HIS A 6 -27.25 25.83 49.96
C HIS A 6 -26.06 25.87 50.93
N ILE A 7 -25.63 24.71 51.41
CA ILE A 7 -24.38 24.61 52.16
C ILE A 7 -23.26 24.47 51.12
N SER A 8 -22.54 25.58 50.87
CA SER A 8 -21.26 25.53 50.19
C SER A 8 -20.22 25.05 51.19
N LEU A 9 -19.88 23.75 51.13
CA LEU A 9 -18.91 23.12 52.02
C LEU A 9 -17.49 23.39 51.51
N CYS A 10 -17.03 24.64 51.63
CA CYS A 10 -15.61 24.95 51.52
C CYS A 10 -14.96 24.59 52.86
N ALA A 11 -14.05 23.61 52.84
CA ALA A 11 -13.17 23.23 53.94
C ALA A 11 -13.82 22.66 55.22
N LEU A 12 -14.33 21.43 55.15
CA LEU A 12 -14.33 20.54 56.32
C LEU A 12 -13.67 19.22 55.93
N GLY A 13 -12.51 18.95 56.51
CA GLY A 13 -11.88 17.64 56.45
C GLY A 13 -12.79 16.63 57.16
N LEU A 14 -13.60 15.93 56.38
CA LEU A 14 -14.33 14.75 56.84
C LEU A 14 -13.30 13.64 57.03
N SER A 15 -13.02 13.32 58.29
CA SER A 15 -12.36 12.07 58.66
C SER A 15 -13.30 10.90 58.39
N ALA A 16 -12.69 9.77 58.06
CA ALA A 16 -13.31 8.62 57.43
C ALA A 16 -14.60 8.10 58.08
N GLY A 17 -15.60 7.75 57.26
CA GLY A 17 -16.53 6.66 57.60
C GLY A 17 -18.04 6.93 57.65
N ALA A 18 -18.59 7.99 57.08
CA ALA A 18 -20.05 8.18 57.03
C ALA A 18 -20.59 8.21 55.59
N ALA A 19 -21.31 7.16 55.20
CA ALA A 19 -22.17 7.19 54.01
C ALA A 19 -23.28 8.22 54.25
N VAL A 20 -23.32 9.29 53.44
CA VAL A 20 -24.35 10.32 53.60
C VAL A 20 -25.43 10.13 52.53
N TRP A 21 -26.58 9.61 52.93
CA TRP A 21 -27.72 9.39 52.05
C TRP A 21 -28.30 10.72 51.54
N GLY A 22 -28.52 10.84 50.22
CA GLY A 22 -29.21 11.95 49.56
C GLY A 22 -28.33 13.11 49.13
N GLN A 23 -27.03 12.90 48.89
CA GLN A 23 -26.13 13.96 48.40
C GLN A 23 -25.73 13.74 46.93
N SER A 24 -25.93 14.77 46.11
CA SER A 24 -25.38 14.90 44.76
C SER A 24 -24.01 15.57 44.80
N LEU A 25 -23.01 15.01 44.10
CA LEU A 25 -21.72 15.65 43.90
C LEU A 25 -21.79 16.59 42.69
N SER A 26 -21.38 17.84 42.83
CA SER A 26 -21.26 18.78 41.70
C SER A 26 -19.82 19.29 41.60
N VAL A 27 -19.12 18.90 40.54
CA VAL A 27 -17.77 19.37 40.20
C VAL A 27 -17.86 20.32 39.00
N PRO A 28 -17.91 21.65 39.19
CA PRO A 28 -17.99 22.58 38.08
C PRO A 28 -16.70 22.62 37.24
N ALA A 29 -16.80 23.13 36.02
CA ALA A 29 -15.65 23.33 35.14
C ALA A 29 -14.52 24.15 35.81
N ASN A 30 -13.27 23.83 35.49
CA ASN A 30 -12.05 24.42 36.07
C ASN A 30 -11.91 24.24 37.60
N SER A 31 -12.64 23.32 38.22
CA SER A 31 -12.45 22.94 39.62
C SER A 31 -11.81 21.56 39.75
N THR A 32 -11.15 21.31 40.88
CA THR A 32 -10.63 19.99 41.23
C THR A 32 -11.24 19.55 42.55
N GLN A 33 -11.86 18.37 42.55
CA GLN A 33 -12.34 17.72 43.77
C GLN A 33 -11.56 16.43 44.00
N THR A 34 -11.20 16.14 45.25
CA THR A 34 -10.51 14.89 45.61
C THR A 34 -11.36 14.12 46.60
N LEU A 35 -11.75 12.90 46.24
CA LEU A 35 -12.44 11.96 47.13
C LEU A 35 -11.41 11.09 47.83
N THR A 36 -11.48 11.02 49.15
CA THR A 36 -10.70 10.06 49.96
C THR A 36 -11.55 8.81 50.23
N SER A 37 -10.90 7.74 50.66
CA SER A 37 -11.30 6.32 50.64
C SER A 37 -12.56 5.88 51.41
N SER A 38 -13.47 6.80 51.75
CA SER A 38 -14.63 6.51 52.62
C SER A 38 -15.86 7.39 52.38
N SER A 39 -15.91 8.12 51.27
CA SER A 39 -17.10 8.86 50.85
C SER A 39 -18.11 7.92 50.15
N SER A 40 -19.41 8.21 50.24
CA SER A 40 -20.45 7.48 49.49
C SER A 40 -21.50 8.49 49.04
N TYR A 41 -21.75 8.55 47.74
CA TYR A 41 -22.77 9.38 47.10
C TYR A 41 -23.77 8.47 46.41
N ASN A 42 -25.07 8.73 46.56
CA ASN A 42 -26.13 7.82 46.13
C ASN A 42 -27.21 8.52 45.27
N ASP A 43 -26.89 9.71 44.73
CA ASP A 43 -27.76 10.49 43.86
C ASP A 43 -26.98 11.02 42.63
N ALA A 44 -27.70 11.45 41.59
CA ALA A 44 -27.10 11.91 40.34
C ALA A 44 -26.08 13.04 40.56
N SER A 45 -24.85 12.81 40.13
CA SER A 45 -23.70 13.68 40.37
C SER A 45 -23.21 14.25 39.04
N THR A 46 -23.05 15.57 38.95
CA THR A 46 -22.60 16.26 37.73
C THR A 46 -21.13 16.62 37.83
N VAL A 47 -20.31 16.18 36.87
CA VAL A 47 -18.88 16.50 36.84
C VAL A 47 -18.48 17.11 35.49
N ASP A 48 -18.06 18.37 35.54
CA ASP A 48 -17.53 19.17 34.42
C ASP A 48 -16.05 19.59 34.64
N GLY A 49 -15.46 19.25 35.80
CA GLY A 49 -14.07 19.57 36.18
C GLY A 49 -13.19 18.32 36.40
N VAL A 50 -12.18 18.40 37.27
CA VAL A 50 -11.29 17.27 37.61
C VAL A 50 -11.75 16.60 38.89
N LEU A 51 -12.03 15.29 38.84
CA LEU A 51 -12.33 14.47 40.01
C LEU A 51 -11.17 13.50 40.26
N ASN A 52 -10.37 13.75 41.30
CA ASN A 52 -9.37 12.79 41.76
C ASN A 52 -10.05 11.82 42.73
N VAL A 53 -9.89 10.52 42.51
CA VAL A 53 -10.39 9.50 43.43
C VAL A 53 -9.20 8.73 44.00
N GLY A 54 -9.03 8.77 45.31
CA GLY A 54 -7.96 8.04 46.03
C GLY A 54 -8.30 6.58 46.31
N ASP A 55 -7.29 5.80 46.67
CA ASP A 55 -7.38 4.35 46.92
C ASP A 55 -8.42 3.97 47.98
N GLY A 56 -9.50 3.27 47.62
CA GLY A 56 -10.54 2.86 48.57
C GLY A 56 -11.72 2.10 47.94
N THR A 57 -12.50 1.42 48.80
CA THR A 57 -13.78 0.81 48.40
C THR A 57 -14.89 1.84 48.67
N GLN A 58 -15.54 2.35 47.63
CA GLN A 58 -16.73 3.19 47.84
C GLN A 58 -17.88 2.27 48.26
N ALA A 59 -18.50 2.57 49.41
CA ALA A 59 -19.58 1.75 49.94
C ALA A 59 -20.86 1.90 49.09
N ALA A 60 -21.57 0.79 48.99
CA ALA A 60 -22.86 0.58 48.35
C ALA A 60 -23.78 1.82 48.22
N GLY A 61 -24.04 2.23 46.98
CA GLY A 61 -25.04 3.23 46.61
C GLY A 61 -25.07 3.48 45.10
N ALA A 62 -26.21 3.93 44.57
CA ALA A 62 -26.35 4.30 43.16
C ALA A 62 -25.49 5.54 42.84
N VAL A 63 -24.22 5.34 42.50
CA VAL A 63 -23.40 6.40 41.88
C VAL A 63 -23.84 6.49 40.42
N VAL A 64 -24.72 7.43 40.12
CA VAL A 64 -24.95 7.93 38.76
C VAL A 64 -24.09 9.18 38.63
N ALA A 65 -22.92 9.07 37.98
CA ALA A 65 -22.14 10.24 37.63
C ALA A 65 -22.42 10.58 36.16
N GLU A 66 -23.14 11.68 35.93
CA GLU A 66 -23.38 12.25 34.60
C GLU A 66 -22.31 13.31 34.31
N PHE A 67 -21.48 13.06 33.31
CA PHE A 67 -20.46 14.00 32.87
C PHE A 67 -21.01 14.80 31.68
N ASN A 68 -21.33 16.08 31.86
CA ASN A 68 -21.95 16.92 30.83
C ASN A 68 -20.95 17.91 30.17
N GLY A 69 -19.64 17.73 30.41
CA GLY A 69 -18.52 18.53 29.90
C GLY A 69 -17.16 17.80 29.92
N ALA A 70 -16.05 18.47 29.58
CA ALA A 70 -14.72 17.85 29.61
C ALA A 70 -14.27 17.57 31.05
N ALA A 71 -14.33 16.31 31.48
CA ALA A 71 -14.19 15.93 32.88
C ALA A 71 -13.13 14.83 33.08
N THR A 72 -12.08 15.14 33.82
CA THR A 72 -10.96 14.20 34.02
C THR A 72 -11.14 13.45 35.32
N ILE A 73 -11.10 12.11 35.29
CA ILE A 73 -10.98 11.29 36.50
C ILE A 73 -9.53 10.82 36.66
N ASN A 74 -8.85 11.27 37.71
CA ASN A 74 -7.53 10.73 38.06
C ASN A 74 -7.68 9.71 39.19
N SER A 75 -7.70 8.41 38.85
CA SER A 75 -7.62 7.33 39.84
C SER A 75 -6.15 7.08 40.21
N GLY A 76 -5.75 7.36 41.45
CA GLY A 76 -4.36 7.20 41.91
C GLY A 76 -3.94 5.75 42.24
N GLY A 77 -4.88 4.80 42.31
CA GLY A 77 -4.64 3.39 42.61
C GLY A 77 -5.87 2.49 42.34
N THR A 78 -6.12 1.43 43.13
CA THR A 78 -7.22 0.46 42.87
C THR A 78 -8.56 1.01 43.37
N GLU A 79 -9.45 1.37 42.46
CA GLU A 79 -10.77 1.91 42.76
C GLU A 79 -11.85 0.82 42.61
N ASN A 80 -12.53 0.46 43.71
CA ASN A 80 -13.66 -0.47 43.71
C ASN A 80 -14.97 0.32 43.89
N ILE A 81 -15.78 0.45 42.84
CA ILE A 81 -17.16 0.92 42.96
C ILE A 81 -18.03 -0.29 43.32
N ALA A 82 -18.29 -0.53 44.62
CA ALA A 82 -19.09 -1.66 45.09
C ALA A 82 -20.56 -1.26 45.29
N THR A 83 -21.50 -2.13 44.91
CA THR A 83 -22.95 -1.95 45.13
C THR A 83 -23.46 -2.78 46.30
N ASP A 84 -24.56 -2.33 46.95
CA ASP A 84 -25.50 -3.24 47.63
C ASP A 84 -26.41 -3.83 46.56
N GLY A 85 -26.90 -5.05 46.76
CA GLY A 85 -27.57 -5.85 45.72
C GLY A 85 -28.94 -5.36 45.22
N VAL A 86 -29.18 -4.04 45.16
CA VAL A 86 -30.46 -3.43 44.77
C VAL A 86 -30.31 -2.32 43.69
N HIS A 87 -29.09 -1.85 43.37
CA HIS A 87 -28.92 -0.64 42.55
C HIS A 87 -28.00 -0.80 41.32
N ARG A 88 -28.40 -0.15 40.21
CA ARG A 88 -27.60 -0.04 38.96
C ARG A 88 -26.53 1.05 39.09
N THR A 89 -25.28 0.74 38.74
CA THR A 89 -24.21 1.75 38.59
C THR A 89 -24.03 2.06 37.11
N TYR A 90 -24.19 3.33 36.74
CA TYR A 90 -23.88 3.84 35.41
C TYR A 90 -22.78 4.91 35.54
N VAL A 91 -21.66 4.72 34.86
CA VAL A 91 -20.71 5.79 34.59
C VAL A 91 -20.95 6.21 33.16
N THR A 92 -21.66 7.32 32.99
CA THR A 92 -22.16 7.75 31.68
C THR A 92 -21.55 9.09 31.30
N ALA A 93 -20.82 9.12 30.18
CA ALA A 93 -20.38 10.37 29.55
C ALA A 93 -21.41 10.82 28.51
N THR A 94 -22.33 11.71 28.90
CA THR A 94 -23.37 12.28 28.03
C THR A 94 -22.90 13.59 27.38
N ASN A 95 -23.59 14.09 26.35
CA ASN A 95 -23.52 15.49 25.90
C ASN A 95 -22.09 16.06 25.68
N HIS A 96 -21.24 15.37 24.89
CA HIS A 96 -19.84 15.75 24.62
C HIS A 96 -18.86 15.63 25.80
N GLY A 97 -19.26 14.99 26.89
CA GLY A 97 -18.36 14.74 28.02
C GLY A 97 -17.18 13.86 27.63
N VAL A 98 -15.97 14.21 28.07
CA VAL A 98 -14.75 13.40 27.85
C VAL A 98 -14.31 12.86 29.20
N LEU A 99 -14.43 11.55 29.40
CA LEU A 99 -13.93 10.84 30.59
C LEU A 99 -12.54 10.28 30.28
N THR A 100 -11.52 10.74 31.00
CA THR A 100 -10.15 10.21 30.89
C THR A 100 -9.81 9.38 32.13
N ASN A 101 -9.36 8.13 31.94
CA ASN A 101 -8.81 7.27 32.97
C ASN A 101 -7.27 7.29 32.93
N ASN A 102 -6.66 7.61 34.08
CA ASN A 102 -5.20 7.72 34.27
C ASN A 102 -4.61 6.69 35.27
N GLY A 103 -5.40 5.72 35.74
CA GLY A 103 -4.93 4.66 36.64
C GLY A 103 -5.73 3.37 36.52
N ARG A 104 -6.09 2.74 37.64
CA ARG A 104 -6.88 1.49 37.64
C ARG A 104 -8.34 1.78 37.98
N PHE A 105 -9.20 1.54 37.01
CA PHE A 105 -10.65 1.64 37.11
C PHE A 105 -11.27 0.24 37.17
N GLU A 106 -11.83 -0.17 38.31
CA GLU A 106 -12.44 -1.49 38.48
C GLU A 106 -13.93 -1.39 38.82
N VAL A 107 -14.76 -2.04 38.00
CA VAL A 107 -16.20 -2.18 38.25
C VAL A 107 -16.42 -3.52 38.94
N ALA A 108 -16.35 -3.55 40.28
CA ALA A 108 -16.53 -4.73 41.13
C ALA A 108 -17.93 -4.77 41.79
N TYR A 109 -18.37 -5.93 42.30
CA TYR A 109 -19.69 -6.09 42.96
C TYR A 109 -19.56 -6.80 44.31
N SER A 110 -20.48 -6.50 45.25
CA SER A 110 -20.59 -7.19 46.56
C SER A 110 -21.86 -8.04 46.66
N LEU A 111 -21.70 -9.30 47.09
CA LEU A 111 -22.68 -10.40 47.15
C LEU A 111 -24.15 -9.98 47.41
N GLY A 112 -25.11 -10.33 46.52
CA GLY A 112 -26.52 -10.44 46.91
C GLY A 112 -27.68 -9.99 45.99
N GLY A 113 -27.55 -9.83 44.67
CA GLY A 113 -28.63 -9.26 43.83
C GLY A 113 -28.58 -9.62 42.33
N ILE A 114 -29.72 -9.42 41.64
CA ILE A 114 -30.09 -9.96 40.30
C ILE A 114 -29.96 -8.93 39.16
N ASP A 115 -29.19 -7.85 39.31
CA ASP A 115 -29.22 -6.72 38.36
C ASP A 115 -27.91 -6.48 37.57
N ASP A 116 -28.09 -6.13 36.30
CA ASP A 116 -27.07 -5.77 35.31
C ASP A 116 -26.13 -4.66 35.83
N SER A 117 -24.85 -4.99 36.02
CA SER A 117 -23.80 -3.98 36.24
C SER A 117 -23.17 -3.63 34.89
N ALA A 118 -23.32 -2.39 34.43
CA ALA A 118 -22.94 -2.00 33.09
C ALA A 118 -22.10 -0.71 33.09
N LEU A 119 -20.88 -0.78 32.54
CA LEU A 119 -20.20 0.43 32.06
C LEU A 119 -20.90 0.87 30.78
N VAL A 120 -21.97 1.67 30.90
CA VAL A 120 -22.72 2.19 29.76
C VAL A 120 -22.13 3.53 29.34
N MET A 121 -21.48 3.54 28.19
CA MET A 121 -21.01 4.75 27.53
C MET A 121 -22.02 5.15 26.47
N ASP A 122 -22.73 6.26 26.70
CA ASP A 122 -23.82 6.68 25.86
C ASP A 122 -23.50 7.83 24.87
N ASN A 123 -24.14 7.71 23.71
CA ASN A 123 -24.71 8.67 22.77
C ASN A 123 -24.00 9.97 22.32
N THR A 124 -22.87 10.42 22.86
CA THR A 124 -22.02 11.51 22.29
C THR A 124 -20.71 11.76 23.05
N GLY A 125 -20.49 11.14 24.22
CA GLY A 125 -19.26 11.30 24.99
C GLY A 125 -18.06 10.52 24.45
N ALA A 126 -16.87 10.84 24.98
CA ALA A 126 -15.62 10.14 24.72
C ALA A 126 -15.05 9.52 26.00
N PHE A 127 -14.59 8.29 25.94
CA PHE A 127 -13.81 7.65 27.00
C PHE A 127 -12.36 7.47 26.53
N ILE A 128 -11.38 7.86 27.35
CA ILE A 128 -9.96 7.70 27.04
C ILE A 128 -9.29 6.94 28.18
N ASN A 129 -8.91 5.69 27.93
CA ASN A 129 -8.01 4.94 28.80
C ASN A 129 -6.56 5.22 28.39
N THR A 130 -5.77 5.87 29.23
CA THR A 130 -4.42 6.33 28.88
C THR A 130 -3.35 5.23 29.00
N PRO A 131 -2.14 5.42 28.44
CA PRO A 131 -1.06 4.46 28.58
C PRO A 131 -0.73 4.14 30.05
N GLY A 132 -0.57 2.86 30.38
CA GLY A 132 -0.30 2.38 31.75
C GLY A 132 -1.53 2.27 32.65
N SER A 133 -2.69 2.76 32.20
CA SER A 133 -3.97 2.64 32.89
C SER A 133 -4.63 1.28 32.63
N SER A 134 -5.50 0.84 33.54
CA SER A 134 -6.26 -0.40 33.41
C SER A 134 -7.74 -0.19 33.71
N VAL A 135 -8.59 -0.82 32.91
CA VAL A 135 -10.03 -0.94 33.16
C VAL A 135 -10.33 -2.42 33.35
N LEU A 136 -10.83 -2.79 34.52
CA LEU A 136 -11.23 -4.16 34.83
C LEU A 136 -12.75 -4.22 35.03
N LEU A 137 -13.41 -5.03 34.21
CA LEU A 137 -14.82 -5.39 34.35
C LEU A 137 -14.86 -6.78 34.99
N GLY A 138 -15.08 -6.85 36.32
CA GLY A 138 -14.94 -8.08 37.12
C GLY A 138 -16.18 -8.45 37.95
N SER A 139 -16.54 -9.74 38.05
CA SER A 139 -17.66 -10.22 38.90
C SER A 139 -17.30 -11.38 39.85
N ALA A 140 -18.06 -11.48 40.95
CA ALA A 140 -18.09 -12.59 41.91
C ALA A 140 -19.47 -13.31 41.98
N SER A 141 -20.44 -12.99 41.10
CA SER A 141 -21.81 -13.57 41.10
C SER A 141 -22.41 -13.79 39.70
N THR A 142 -23.60 -14.45 39.71
CA THR A 142 -24.37 -15.04 38.61
C THR A 142 -25.31 -14.07 37.86
N ALA A 143 -24.84 -12.87 37.49
CA ALA A 143 -25.64 -11.95 36.66
C ALA A 143 -24.76 -11.36 35.54
N GLY A 144 -25.31 -11.32 34.31
CA GLY A 144 -24.63 -10.83 33.10
C GLY A 144 -24.14 -9.39 33.22
N ARG A 145 -23.01 -9.08 32.57
CA ARG A 145 -22.47 -7.71 32.51
C ARG A 145 -22.18 -7.28 31.10
N ARG A 146 -22.50 -6.01 30.82
CA ARG A 146 -22.44 -5.40 29.50
C ARG A 146 -21.73 -4.06 29.59
N ALA A 147 -20.51 -3.94 29.09
CA ALA A 147 -20.04 -2.63 28.69
C ALA A 147 -20.75 -2.28 27.37
N VAL A 148 -21.42 -1.15 27.30
CA VAL A 148 -22.11 -0.71 26.09
C VAL A 148 -21.43 0.54 25.61
N ASN A 149 -20.94 0.56 24.38
CA ASN A 149 -20.49 1.80 23.76
C ASN A 149 -21.42 2.20 22.63
N THR A 150 -21.95 3.41 22.72
CA THR A 150 -22.69 4.06 21.64
C THR A 150 -22.07 5.41 21.23
N GLY A 151 -20.96 5.81 21.87
CA GLY A 151 -20.16 7.01 21.60
C GLY A 151 -18.76 6.68 21.06
N THR A 152 -17.72 7.36 21.53
CA THR A 152 -16.31 7.05 21.18
C THR A 152 -15.55 6.52 22.40
N MET A 153 -14.89 5.37 22.26
CA MET A 153 -13.97 4.81 23.25
C MET A 153 -12.57 4.77 22.66
N THR A 154 -11.57 5.29 23.35
CA THR A 154 -10.15 5.19 22.98
C THR A 154 -9.40 4.46 24.08
N ASN A 155 -8.78 3.34 23.76
CA ASN A 155 -8.02 2.52 24.70
C ASN A 155 -6.54 2.49 24.31
N MET A 156 -5.70 3.16 25.10
CA MET A 156 -4.23 3.12 25.06
C MET A 156 -3.62 2.31 26.21
N GLY A 157 -4.43 1.85 27.16
CA GLY A 157 -4.04 1.03 28.31
C GLY A 157 -4.57 -0.40 28.23
N HIS A 158 -4.74 -1.04 29.37
CA HIS A 158 -5.34 -2.38 29.46
C HIS A 158 -6.86 -2.26 29.65
N LEU A 159 -7.67 -2.85 28.77
CA LEU A 159 -9.11 -3.02 28.97
C LEU A 159 -9.41 -4.50 29.06
N GLU A 160 -10.00 -4.92 30.16
CA GLU A 160 -10.13 -6.32 30.49
C GLU A 160 -11.50 -6.67 31.07
N ALA A 161 -12.08 -7.74 30.56
CA ALA A 161 -13.23 -8.44 31.11
C ALA A 161 -12.78 -9.78 31.74
N ARG A 162 -12.78 -9.86 33.09
CA ARG A 162 -12.47 -11.10 33.83
C ARG A 162 -13.65 -11.58 34.66
N HIS A 163 -13.72 -12.89 34.88
CA HIS A 163 -14.62 -13.51 35.85
C HIS A 163 -13.80 -14.12 37.00
N LEU A 164 -14.26 -13.97 38.25
CA LEU A 164 -13.55 -14.41 39.45
C LEU A 164 -14.25 -15.57 40.20
N GLY A 165 -15.26 -16.25 39.61
CA GLY A 165 -16.12 -17.21 40.33
C GLY A 165 -16.75 -18.37 39.51
N TYR A 166 -17.78 -19.03 40.07
CA TYR A 166 -18.45 -20.23 39.52
C TYR A 166 -19.78 -19.93 38.80
N SER A 167 -20.01 -20.65 37.70
CA SER A 167 -21.20 -20.77 36.81
C SER A 167 -21.42 -19.68 35.76
N MET A 168 -21.90 -20.13 34.60
CA MET A 168 -21.73 -19.52 33.27
C MET A 168 -22.60 -18.28 33.06
N GLU A 169 -21.99 -17.10 32.88
CA GLU A 169 -22.68 -15.94 32.32
C GLU A 169 -21.73 -14.92 31.67
N TRP A 170 -22.26 -14.14 30.72
CA TRP A 170 -21.51 -13.33 29.76
C TRP A 170 -20.95 -12.05 30.39
N VAL A 171 -19.63 -11.83 30.29
CA VAL A 171 -19.07 -10.47 30.29
C VAL A 171 -18.89 -10.06 28.84
N ARG A 172 -19.62 -9.03 28.41
CA ARG A 172 -19.62 -8.54 27.03
C ARG A 172 -19.20 -7.08 26.95
N ILE A 173 -18.47 -6.76 25.88
CA ILE A 173 -18.30 -5.39 25.42
C ILE A 173 -19.09 -5.28 24.12
N ASP A 174 -20.22 -4.59 24.16
CA ASP A 174 -21.08 -4.34 23.02
C ASP A 174 -20.79 -2.95 22.46
N ASN A 175 -20.11 -2.93 21.32
CA ASN A 175 -19.75 -1.69 20.64
C ASN A 175 -20.74 -1.37 19.52
N ASN A 176 -21.65 -0.43 19.74
CA ASN A 176 -22.54 0.15 18.73
C ASN A 176 -22.10 1.57 18.28
N GLY A 177 -21.00 2.08 18.85
CA GLY A 177 -20.35 3.35 18.50
C GLY A 177 -18.98 3.11 17.84
N THR A 178 -18.00 3.97 18.13
CA THR A 178 -16.61 3.80 17.70
C THR A 178 -15.73 3.36 18.87
N PHE A 179 -15.06 2.21 18.75
CA PHE A 179 -13.99 1.80 19.66
C PHE A 179 -12.66 1.93 18.93
N ILE A 180 -11.70 2.60 19.55
CA ILE A 180 -10.35 2.82 19.04
C ILE A 180 -9.41 2.09 19.98
N LEU A 181 -8.80 1.01 19.51
CA LEU A 181 -7.67 0.38 20.16
C LEU A 181 -6.41 1.11 19.67
N SER A 182 -5.81 1.91 20.53
CA SER A 182 -4.63 2.72 20.21
C SER A 182 -3.33 1.97 20.53
N PRO A 183 -2.17 2.47 20.06
CA PRO A 183 -0.87 1.83 20.29
C PRO A 183 -0.60 1.59 21.77
N GLY A 184 -0.02 0.42 22.12
CA GLY A 184 0.14 -0.05 23.50
C GLY A 184 -1.14 -0.54 24.20
N GLY A 185 -2.30 -0.35 23.57
CA GLY A 185 -3.59 -0.78 24.10
C GLY A 185 -3.80 -2.29 24.02
N VAL A 186 -4.24 -2.88 25.12
CA VAL A 186 -4.59 -4.31 25.19
C VAL A 186 -6.08 -4.45 25.47
N LEU A 187 -6.74 -5.31 24.71
CA LEU A 187 -8.14 -5.71 24.90
C LEU A 187 -8.18 -7.20 25.27
N TYR A 188 -8.57 -7.51 26.50
CA TYR A 188 -8.75 -8.88 26.97
C TYR A 188 -10.23 -9.19 27.18
N ALA A 189 -10.77 -10.09 26.36
CA ALA A 189 -12.01 -10.81 26.62
C ALA A 189 -11.63 -12.25 27.00
N GLY A 190 -12.04 -12.73 28.18
CA GLY A 190 -11.46 -13.93 28.82
C GLY A 190 -11.43 -15.27 28.07
N SER A 191 -10.82 -16.26 28.73
CA SER A 191 -10.30 -17.54 28.18
C SER A 191 -11.26 -18.76 28.25
N ILE A 192 -12.41 -18.63 28.90
CA ILE A 192 -13.42 -19.70 28.98
C ILE A 192 -14.75 -19.16 28.47
N ASP A 193 -15.36 -19.80 27.47
CA ASP A 193 -16.68 -19.39 26.97
C ASP A 193 -17.64 -19.12 28.15
N PRO A 194 -18.38 -17.99 28.15
CA PRO A 194 -18.71 -17.17 26.98
C PRO A 194 -18.36 -15.67 27.18
N TYR A 195 -17.07 -15.29 27.06
CA TYR A 195 -16.65 -13.88 27.05
C TYR A 195 -16.52 -13.34 25.62
N HIS A 196 -17.28 -12.30 25.28
CA HIS A 196 -17.42 -11.83 23.90
C HIS A 196 -17.12 -10.32 23.83
N PHE A 197 -16.22 -9.91 22.96
CA PHE A 197 -16.32 -8.57 22.39
C PHE A 197 -17.25 -8.65 21.17
N VAL A 198 -18.32 -7.86 21.16
CA VAL A 198 -19.29 -7.81 20.06
C VAL A 198 -19.25 -6.43 19.43
N ASN A 199 -18.83 -6.36 18.16
CA ASN A 199 -18.92 -5.15 17.36
C ASN A 199 -20.26 -5.13 16.60
N GLY A 200 -21.09 -4.14 16.93
CA GLY A 200 -22.52 -4.03 16.65
C GLY A 200 -23.30 -5.17 17.27
N ALA A 201 -24.03 -4.96 18.35
CA ALA A 201 -24.87 -6.03 18.90
C ALA A 201 -26.04 -6.36 17.94
N ALA A 202 -26.54 -7.60 17.98
CA ALA A 202 -27.66 -8.01 17.15
C ALA A 202 -28.90 -7.15 17.45
N GLY A 203 -29.49 -6.52 16.42
CA GLY A 203 -30.66 -5.66 16.56
C GLY A 203 -30.36 -4.20 16.95
N SER A 204 -29.09 -3.78 16.99
CA SER A 204 -28.68 -2.38 17.23
C SER A 204 -27.94 -1.76 16.04
N SER A 205 -27.63 -0.46 16.12
CA SER A 205 -26.85 0.27 15.12
C SER A 205 -25.46 -0.38 14.92
N PRO A 206 -24.94 -0.44 13.68
CA PRO A 206 -23.62 -0.97 13.41
C PRO A 206 -22.51 -0.22 14.16
N GLY A 207 -21.57 -0.98 14.73
CA GLY A 207 -20.39 -0.43 15.40
C GLY A 207 -19.16 -0.36 14.50
N THR A 208 -18.22 0.52 14.84
CA THR A 208 -16.89 0.58 14.23
C THR A 208 -15.82 0.25 15.26
N LEU A 209 -14.96 -0.72 14.96
CA LEU A 209 -13.70 -0.96 15.67
C LEU A 209 -12.56 -0.42 14.80
N VAL A 210 -11.76 0.49 15.34
CA VAL A 210 -10.52 0.97 14.75
C VAL A 210 -9.35 0.42 15.56
N VAL A 211 -8.47 -0.32 14.92
CA VAL A 211 -7.20 -0.76 15.51
C VAL A 211 -6.10 0.14 14.94
N GLN A 212 -5.57 1.02 15.78
CA GLN A 212 -4.46 1.92 15.46
C GLN A 212 -3.16 1.30 15.99
N ALA A 213 -2.21 1.07 15.10
CA ALA A 213 -0.90 0.56 15.45
C ALA A 213 0.16 1.58 15.06
N THR A 214 0.95 2.08 16.01
CA THR A 214 2.20 2.81 15.74
C THR A 214 3.43 2.03 16.24
N ASP A 215 3.20 0.97 17.05
CA ASP A 215 4.15 -0.03 17.53
C ASP A 215 3.44 -1.37 17.83
N ASP A 216 4.21 -2.41 18.18
CA ASP A 216 3.87 -3.85 18.18
C ASP A 216 2.79 -4.35 19.18
N HIS A 217 1.94 -3.49 19.76
CA HIS A 217 1.26 -3.86 21.02
C HIS A 217 -0.27 -3.77 21.06
N GLY A 218 -0.96 -3.66 19.92
CA GLY A 218 -2.42 -3.84 19.86
C GLY A 218 -2.81 -5.32 19.96
N VAL A 219 -3.13 -5.82 21.17
CA VAL A 219 -3.45 -7.24 21.38
C VAL A 219 -4.95 -7.41 21.71
N ILE A 220 -5.64 -8.25 20.93
CA ILE A 220 -6.99 -8.75 21.26
C ILE A 220 -6.87 -10.21 21.70
N LEU A 221 -7.27 -10.50 22.93
CA LEU A 221 -7.33 -11.85 23.49
C LEU A 221 -8.81 -12.25 23.65
N GLY A 222 -9.18 -13.47 23.24
CA GLY A 222 -10.53 -14.01 23.38
C GLY A 222 -11.33 -14.16 22.08
N ARG A 223 -12.65 -14.36 22.23
CA ARG A 223 -13.60 -14.44 21.11
C ARG A 223 -14.08 -13.05 20.70
N PHE A 224 -14.00 -12.76 19.40
CA PHE A 224 -14.47 -11.53 18.79
C PHE A 224 -15.61 -11.82 17.82
N GLU A 225 -16.73 -11.13 17.99
CA GLU A 225 -17.90 -11.25 17.11
C GLU A 225 -18.18 -9.94 16.38
N ASN A 226 -18.20 -9.97 15.04
CA ASN A 226 -18.57 -8.85 14.19
C ASN A 226 -19.97 -9.05 13.61
N SER A 227 -20.96 -8.30 14.06
CA SER A 227 -22.30 -8.43 13.45
C SER A 227 -22.36 -7.88 12.03
N SER A 228 -23.41 -8.26 11.31
CA SER A 228 -23.72 -7.73 9.98
C SER A 228 -23.77 -6.20 9.97
N GLY A 229 -23.07 -5.59 9.01
CA GLY A 229 -23.00 -4.14 8.83
C GLY A 229 -21.96 -3.42 9.70
N SER A 230 -21.43 -4.07 10.73
CA SER A 230 -20.35 -3.52 11.58
C SER A 230 -19.01 -3.57 10.85
N VAL A 231 -18.11 -2.63 11.14
CA VAL A 231 -16.82 -2.52 10.44
C VAL A 231 -15.67 -2.66 11.42
N VAL A 232 -14.69 -3.50 11.05
CA VAL A 232 -13.37 -3.54 11.71
C VAL A 232 -12.33 -2.98 10.75
N ARG A 233 -11.61 -1.96 11.20
CA ARG A 233 -10.69 -1.16 10.38
C ARG A 233 -9.32 -1.04 11.04
N PHE A 234 -8.27 -1.20 10.26
CA PHE A 234 -6.88 -1.03 10.71
C PHE A 234 -6.28 0.27 10.11
N ASP A 235 -6.04 1.29 10.94
CA ASP A 235 -5.79 2.68 10.53
C ASP A 235 -4.44 3.25 11.03
N PRO A 236 -3.73 4.09 10.25
CA PRO A 236 -2.65 4.93 10.78
C PRO A 236 -3.17 6.08 11.64
N ALA A 237 -2.54 6.32 12.79
CA ALA A 237 -2.54 7.65 13.41
C ALA A 237 -1.29 8.39 12.94
N ALA A 238 -1.45 9.38 12.04
CA ALA A 238 -0.42 10.35 11.60
C ALA A 238 1.03 9.86 11.59
N GLY A 239 1.42 9.14 10.53
CA GLY A 239 2.78 8.62 10.35
C GLY A 239 2.75 7.15 9.95
N THR A 240 3.73 6.72 9.17
CA THR A 240 3.93 5.35 8.68
C THR A 240 3.60 4.29 9.75
N VAL A 241 2.55 3.49 9.51
CA VAL A 241 2.38 2.21 10.22
C VAL A 241 3.33 1.22 9.58
N GLN A 242 4.56 1.20 10.05
CA GLN A 242 5.43 0.06 9.83
C GLN A 242 4.95 -1.05 10.77
N SER A 243 4.24 -2.06 10.25
CA SER A 243 4.28 -3.38 10.88
C SER A 243 5.64 -3.99 10.52
N LEU A 244 6.68 -3.48 11.17
CA LEU A 244 8.03 -4.04 11.15
C LEU A 244 8.32 -4.52 12.56
N GLY A 245 7.80 -5.71 12.84
CA GLY A 245 7.84 -6.37 14.13
C GLY A 245 6.79 -7.46 14.15
N THR A 246 7.14 -8.62 14.67
CA THR A 246 6.28 -9.81 14.70
C THR A 246 4.97 -9.50 15.42
N HIS A 247 3.85 -9.61 14.68
CA HIS A 247 2.46 -9.74 15.17
C HIS A 247 1.71 -8.44 15.56
N THR A 248 0.77 -7.98 14.71
CA THR A 248 -0.60 -7.75 15.22
C THR A 248 -1.23 -9.13 15.37
N GLY A 249 -0.82 -9.81 16.44
CA GLY A 249 -1.16 -11.20 16.68
C GLY A 249 -2.46 -11.27 17.44
N PHE A 250 -3.47 -11.87 16.83
CA PHE A 250 -4.44 -12.62 17.58
C PHE A 250 -3.68 -13.77 18.26
N ALA A 251 -3.31 -13.61 19.53
CA ALA A 251 -2.53 -14.64 20.22
C ALA A 251 -3.44 -15.83 20.62
N GLY A 252 -2.91 -17.04 20.49
CA GLY A 252 -3.56 -18.27 20.99
C GLY A 252 -4.79 -18.71 20.19
N ASN A 253 -5.87 -18.99 20.90
CA ASN A 253 -7.17 -19.49 20.43
C ASN A 253 -8.16 -18.37 20.06
N ALA A 254 -7.67 -17.16 19.80
CA ALA A 254 -8.49 -16.02 19.42
C ALA A 254 -9.25 -16.32 18.12
N ARG A 255 -10.59 -16.27 18.21
CA ARG A 255 -11.50 -16.61 17.12
C ARG A 255 -12.27 -15.36 16.71
N PHE A 256 -12.02 -14.88 15.50
CA PHE A 256 -12.78 -13.79 14.89
C PHE A 256 -13.89 -14.40 14.03
N VAL A 257 -15.14 -14.13 14.40
CA VAL A 257 -16.34 -14.57 13.69
C VAL A 257 -17.19 -13.38 13.33
N GLY A 258 -18.04 -13.53 12.31
CA GLY A 258 -19.03 -12.50 12.01
C GLY A 258 -19.27 -12.24 10.54
N ALA A 259 -20.25 -11.39 10.25
CA ALA A 259 -20.69 -11.03 8.90
C ALA A 259 -20.49 -9.54 8.55
N GLY A 260 -19.98 -8.73 9.49
CA GLY A 260 -19.58 -7.33 9.24
C GLY A 260 -18.39 -7.23 8.28
N GLU A 261 -17.88 -6.05 7.94
CA GLU A 261 -16.78 -5.82 6.99
C GLU A 261 -15.40 -5.67 7.68
N TYR A 262 -14.32 -6.08 6.98
CA TYR A 262 -12.93 -5.97 7.38
C TYR A 262 -12.22 -5.08 6.36
N GLN A 263 -11.61 -3.99 6.84
CA GLN A 263 -10.85 -3.07 5.99
C GLN A 263 -9.41 -2.93 6.46
N LYS A 264 -8.47 -3.23 5.56
CA LYS A 264 -7.06 -2.92 5.70
C LYS A 264 -6.76 -1.58 5.01
N THR A 265 -6.63 -0.51 5.79
CA THR A 265 -6.49 0.86 5.27
C THR A 265 -5.15 1.52 5.55
N SER A 266 -4.26 0.84 6.28
CA SER A 266 -2.91 1.36 6.55
C SER A 266 -1.93 1.06 5.42
N SER A 267 -0.86 1.85 5.26
CA SER A 267 0.19 1.57 4.27
C SER A 267 1.11 0.39 4.63
N GLY A 268 1.07 -0.08 5.87
CA GLY A 268 1.89 -1.20 6.37
C GLY A 268 1.42 -2.59 5.93
N THR A 269 2.02 -3.62 6.53
CA THR A 269 1.61 -5.02 6.35
C THR A 269 0.72 -5.48 7.49
N THR A 270 -0.29 -6.30 7.23
CA THR A 270 -1.05 -7.03 8.25
C THR A 270 -1.04 -8.51 7.93
N VAL A 271 -0.89 -9.38 8.93
CA VAL A 271 -0.85 -10.84 8.74
C VAL A 271 -2.04 -11.50 9.39
N ILE A 272 -2.74 -12.38 8.66
CA ILE A 272 -3.85 -13.18 9.16
C ILE A 272 -3.48 -14.67 9.12
N TYR A 273 -3.69 -15.37 10.25
CA TYR A 273 -3.42 -16.80 10.42
C TYR A 273 -4.68 -17.68 10.52
N GLY A 274 -5.89 -17.11 10.59
CA GLY A 274 -7.12 -17.90 10.64
C GLY A 274 -8.28 -17.16 11.30
N ILE A 275 -9.38 -16.97 10.58
CA ILE A 275 -10.61 -16.36 11.09
C ILE A 275 -11.85 -17.05 10.49
N ASP A 276 -12.84 -17.38 11.33
CA ASP A 276 -14.17 -17.88 10.91
C ASP A 276 -15.09 -16.71 10.52
N TYR A 277 -14.51 -15.80 9.76
CA TYR A 277 -15.12 -14.55 9.35
C TYR A 277 -15.83 -14.75 8.03
N THR A 278 -17.06 -14.26 7.94
CA THR A 278 -17.97 -14.50 6.80
C THR A 278 -18.34 -13.25 6.03
N GLY A 279 -17.99 -12.06 6.53
CA GLY A 279 -18.20 -10.82 5.79
C GLY A 279 -17.11 -10.54 4.76
N PRO A 280 -17.20 -9.41 4.03
CA PRO A 280 -16.22 -9.05 3.01
C PRO A 280 -14.89 -8.59 3.61
N THR A 281 -13.81 -8.85 2.90
CA THR A 281 -12.44 -8.39 3.19
C THR A 281 -12.03 -7.39 2.11
N VAL A 282 -11.64 -6.18 2.48
CA VAL A 282 -11.18 -5.14 1.56
C VAL A 282 -9.78 -4.67 1.94
N VAL A 283 -8.82 -4.80 1.01
CA VAL A 283 -7.46 -4.27 1.13
C VAL A 283 -7.39 -2.97 0.37
N LYS A 284 -7.49 -1.84 1.09
CA LYS A 284 -7.50 -0.50 0.50
C LYS A 284 -6.10 0.04 0.26
N GLU A 285 -5.19 -0.23 1.20
CA GLU A 285 -3.78 0.19 1.12
C GLU A 285 -2.84 -0.83 1.80
N GLY A 286 -1.56 -0.73 1.47
CA GLY A 286 -0.50 -1.57 2.04
C GLY A 286 -0.66 -3.05 1.66
N ALA A 287 -0.14 -3.94 2.50
CA ALA A 287 -0.18 -5.38 2.25
C ALA A 287 -1.04 -6.13 3.28
N LEU A 288 -1.86 -7.08 2.81
CA LEU A 288 -2.50 -8.10 3.63
C LEU A 288 -1.87 -9.45 3.30
N VAL A 289 -1.22 -10.08 4.28
CA VAL A 289 -0.60 -11.41 4.17
C VAL A 289 -1.51 -12.44 4.82
N VAL A 290 -2.03 -13.39 4.05
CA VAL A 290 -2.88 -14.47 4.57
C VAL A 290 -2.07 -15.76 4.61
N ASN A 291 -1.64 -16.19 5.80
CA ASN A 291 -0.85 -17.41 6.02
C ASN A 291 -1.64 -18.55 6.70
N GLY A 292 -2.93 -18.32 6.97
CA GLY A 292 -3.88 -19.38 7.32
C GLY A 292 -5.18 -19.22 6.55
N SER A 293 -6.35 -19.39 7.16
CA SER A 293 -7.62 -19.32 6.41
C SER A 293 -8.42 -18.04 6.64
N ASN A 294 -8.73 -17.34 5.56
CA ASN A 294 -9.82 -16.37 5.42
C ASN A 294 -10.82 -16.83 4.32
N ALA A 295 -10.85 -18.13 4.05
CA ALA A 295 -11.69 -18.77 3.03
C ALA A 295 -13.19 -18.50 3.21
N SER A 296 -13.62 -18.40 4.47
CA SER A 296 -15.03 -18.25 4.83
C SER A 296 -15.58 -16.86 4.54
N SER A 297 -14.74 -15.87 4.26
CA SER A 297 -15.17 -14.50 3.96
C SER A 297 -16.05 -14.46 2.71
N ALA A 298 -16.99 -13.50 2.66
CA ALA A 298 -17.89 -13.37 1.51
C ALA A 298 -17.12 -13.09 0.20
N SER A 299 -16.09 -12.26 0.29
CA SER A 299 -15.21 -11.87 -0.82
C SER A 299 -13.91 -11.26 -0.30
N THR A 300 -12.89 -11.22 -1.15
CA THR A 300 -11.64 -10.50 -0.92
C THR A 300 -11.40 -9.52 -2.07
N THR A 301 -11.39 -8.22 -1.78
CA THR A 301 -11.13 -7.16 -2.78
C THR A 301 -9.80 -6.49 -2.48
N VAL A 302 -8.94 -6.36 -3.49
CA VAL A 302 -7.68 -5.62 -3.43
C VAL A 302 -7.84 -4.37 -4.29
N GLU A 303 -7.81 -3.20 -3.65
CA GLU A 303 -7.95 -1.92 -4.33
C GLU A 303 -6.61 -1.46 -4.93
N ARG A 304 -6.64 -0.31 -5.60
CA ARG A 304 -5.48 0.29 -6.27
C ARG A 304 -4.33 0.53 -5.28
N GLY A 305 -3.13 0.06 -5.61
CA GLY A 305 -1.91 0.27 -4.82
C GLY A 305 -1.80 -0.63 -3.58
N ALA A 306 -2.81 -1.45 -3.31
CA ALA A 306 -2.78 -2.45 -2.25
C ALA A 306 -2.25 -3.80 -2.74
N THR A 307 -1.84 -4.64 -1.80
CA THR A 307 -1.28 -5.97 -2.06
C THR A 307 -1.98 -7.03 -1.23
N LEU A 308 -2.43 -8.12 -1.86
CA LEU A 308 -2.74 -9.38 -1.19
C LEU A 308 -1.58 -10.34 -1.36
N SER A 309 -1.14 -10.97 -0.27
CA SER A 309 0.01 -11.86 -0.23
C SER A 309 -0.23 -13.02 0.75
N GLY A 310 0.75 -13.90 0.90
CA GLY A 310 0.71 -15.05 1.81
C GLY A 310 0.58 -16.40 1.11
N SER A 311 0.45 -17.44 1.93
CA SER A 311 0.44 -18.87 1.52
C SER A 311 -0.78 -19.64 2.05
N GLY A 312 -1.83 -18.92 2.43
CA GLY A 312 -3.04 -19.45 3.05
C GLY A 312 -4.21 -19.61 2.08
N TRP A 313 -5.42 -19.56 2.64
CA TRP A 313 -6.69 -19.65 1.92
C TRP A 313 -7.45 -18.34 2.01
N VAL A 314 -7.98 -17.89 0.88
CA VAL A 314 -8.88 -16.73 0.77
C VAL A 314 -10.17 -17.13 0.07
N SER A 315 -11.21 -16.32 0.21
CA SER A 315 -12.46 -16.45 -0.56
C SER A 315 -12.26 -16.08 -2.02
N ALA A 316 -13.34 -15.86 -2.79
CA ALA A 316 -13.22 -15.30 -4.13
C ALA A 316 -12.48 -13.95 -4.09
N VAL A 317 -11.54 -13.75 -5.03
CA VAL A 317 -10.64 -12.60 -5.06
C VAL A 317 -10.94 -11.70 -6.25
N THR A 318 -11.00 -10.39 -6.02
CA THR A 318 -10.95 -9.37 -7.07
C THR A 318 -9.78 -8.44 -6.82
N VAL A 319 -8.85 -8.35 -7.77
CA VAL A 319 -7.73 -7.41 -7.75
C VAL A 319 -8.02 -6.30 -8.75
N GLN A 320 -8.33 -5.11 -8.24
CA GLN A 320 -8.63 -3.94 -9.05
C GLN A 320 -7.39 -3.42 -9.77
N GLY A 321 -7.59 -2.49 -10.71
CA GLY A 321 -6.50 -1.88 -11.47
C GLY A 321 -5.41 -1.27 -10.59
N ALA A 322 -4.16 -1.63 -10.85
CA ALA A 322 -2.96 -1.34 -10.06
C ALA A 322 -2.96 -1.87 -8.60
N GLY A 323 -3.89 -2.76 -8.23
CA GLY A 323 -3.73 -3.65 -7.08
C GLY A 323 -2.80 -4.82 -7.41
N THR A 324 -2.22 -5.46 -6.39
CA THR A 324 -1.22 -6.52 -6.53
C THR A 324 -1.66 -7.82 -5.85
N LEU A 325 -1.51 -8.95 -6.55
CA LEU A 325 -1.52 -10.29 -5.97
C LEU A 325 -0.08 -10.82 -5.94
N ALA A 326 0.44 -11.11 -4.76
CA ALA A 326 1.82 -11.55 -4.54
C ALA A 326 1.82 -12.75 -3.58
N PRO A 327 1.48 -13.98 -4.05
CA PRO A 327 1.64 -15.21 -3.26
C PRO A 327 3.04 -15.30 -2.63
N GLY A 328 3.16 -16.11 -1.57
CA GLY A 328 4.38 -16.18 -0.78
C GLY A 328 4.35 -15.24 0.42
N ASN A 329 5.19 -15.50 1.43
CA ASN A 329 5.20 -14.70 2.64
C ASN A 329 6.11 -13.48 2.46
N SER A 330 5.53 -12.32 2.09
CA SER A 330 6.28 -11.07 1.90
C SER A 330 7.06 -10.57 3.13
N LEU A 331 6.89 -11.17 4.32
CA LEU A 331 7.67 -10.84 5.52
C LEU A 331 8.99 -11.61 5.62
N VAL A 332 9.15 -12.69 4.87
CA VAL A 332 10.39 -13.47 4.82
C VAL A 332 10.96 -13.33 3.40
N PRO A 333 12.16 -12.74 3.23
CA PRO A 333 12.73 -12.57 1.91
C PRO A 333 12.83 -13.92 1.18
N ASN A 334 12.34 -13.95 -0.07
CA ASN A 334 12.39 -15.12 -0.95
C ASN A 334 11.56 -16.32 -0.44
N SER A 335 10.50 -16.05 0.32
CA SER A 335 9.59 -17.08 0.79
C SER A 335 8.52 -17.37 -0.25
N VAL A 336 8.81 -18.36 -1.09
CA VAL A 336 7.81 -18.93 -2.00
C VAL A 336 6.60 -19.48 -1.22
N GLY A 337 5.42 -19.44 -1.82
CA GLY A 337 4.21 -19.96 -1.20
C GLY A 337 3.08 -20.25 -2.18
N THR A 338 2.12 -21.07 -1.73
CA THR A 338 0.89 -21.33 -2.48
C THR A 338 -0.27 -20.59 -1.85
N LEU A 339 -0.85 -19.62 -2.56
CA LEU A 339 -2.09 -18.97 -2.13
C LEU A 339 -3.28 -19.68 -2.76
N THR A 340 -4.25 -20.10 -1.95
CA THR A 340 -5.46 -20.78 -2.43
C THR A 340 -6.67 -19.86 -2.38
N VAL A 341 -7.34 -19.67 -3.51
CA VAL A 341 -8.59 -18.94 -3.69
C VAL A 341 -9.73 -19.96 -3.74
N GLN A 342 -10.64 -19.94 -2.77
CA GLN A 342 -11.75 -20.90 -2.68
C GLN A 342 -12.90 -20.66 -3.68
N GLY A 343 -12.86 -19.55 -4.42
CA GLY A 343 -13.79 -19.25 -5.50
C GLY A 343 -13.05 -18.73 -6.73
N SER A 344 -13.71 -17.87 -7.52
CA SER A 344 -13.11 -17.25 -8.70
C SER A 344 -12.07 -16.18 -8.33
N ALA A 345 -11.11 -15.95 -9.22
CA ALA A 345 -10.13 -14.88 -9.15
C ALA A 345 -10.27 -13.94 -10.37
N ASP A 346 -10.59 -12.66 -10.13
CA ASP A 346 -10.65 -11.61 -11.13
C ASP A 346 -9.46 -10.65 -10.98
N LEU A 347 -8.45 -10.81 -11.83
CA LEU A 347 -7.34 -9.88 -11.97
C LEU A 347 -7.67 -8.87 -13.07
N GLN A 348 -8.09 -7.66 -12.66
CA GLN A 348 -8.59 -6.65 -13.59
C GLN A 348 -7.48 -6.01 -14.42
N ALA A 349 -7.86 -5.26 -15.45
CA ALA A 349 -6.91 -4.53 -16.28
C ALA A 349 -5.97 -3.66 -15.44
N THR A 350 -4.68 -3.67 -15.74
CA THR A 350 -3.60 -2.97 -14.99
C THR A 350 -3.32 -3.45 -13.57
N SER A 351 -4.02 -4.46 -13.06
CA SER A 351 -3.57 -5.17 -11.85
C SER A 351 -2.23 -5.85 -12.09
N VAL A 352 -1.54 -6.24 -11.02
CA VAL A 352 -0.26 -6.95 -11.09
C VAL A 352 -0.39 -8.28 -10.37
N ALA A 353 0.09 -9.37 -10.98
CA ALA A 353 0.36 -10.60 -10.26
C ALA A 353 1.88 -10.83 -10.24
N GLN A 354 2.46 -10.85 -9.04
CA GLN A 354 3.89 -11.00 -8.81
C GLN A 354 4.20 -12.42 -8.34
N PHE A 355 5.15 -13.07 -9.00
CA PHE A 355 5.58 -14.43 -8.69
C PHE A 355 7.08 -14.47 -8.43
N GLU A 356 7.47 -15.03 -7.30
CA GLU A 356 8.85 -15.39 -6.98
C GLU A 356 9.15 -16.79 -7.54
N LEU A 357 10.12 -16.89 -8.46
CA LEU A 357 10.40 -18.14 -9.20
C LEU A 357 11.85 -18.58 -9.02
N GLY A 358 12.05 -19.76 -8.43
CA GLY A 358 13.32 -20.45 -8.28
C GLY A 358 13.53 -21.50 -9.37
N ALA A 359 13.75 -22.78 -9.01
CA ALA A 359 13.92 -23.85 -10.01
C ALA A 359 12.63 -24.12 -10.81
N PRO A 360 12.71 -24.48 -12.10
CA PRO A 360 11.54 -24.77 -12.92
C PRO A 360 10.73 -25.94 -12.35
N THR A 361 9.40 -25.84 -12.45
CA THR A 361 8.46 -26.89 -12.02
C THR A 361 8.67 -28.17 -12.85
N ALA A 362 8.94 -28.02 -14.14
CA ALA A 362 9.22 -29.11 -15.07
C ALA A 362 10.06 -28.60 -16.25
N ALA A 363 10.58 -29.51 -17.07
CA ALA A 363 11.27 -29.13 -18.31
C ALA A 363 10.30 -28.47 -19.31
N GLU A 364 9.07 -28.98 -19.38
CA GLU A 364 7.98 -28.50 -20.22
C GLU A 364 6.67 -28.56 -19.41
N PRO A 365 5.62 -27.79 -19.77
CA PRO A 365 4.33 -27.84 -19.08
C PRO A 365 3.82 -29.27 -18.92
N THR A 366 3.68 -29.71 -17.68
CA THR A 366 3.35 -31.10 -17.33
C THR A 366 2.24 -31.09 -16.30
N ALA A 367 1.07 -31.61 -16.68
CA ALA A 367 -0.13 -31.58 -15.86
C ALA A 367 0.11 -32.11 -14.44
N GLY A 368 -0.27 -31.29 -13.44
CA GLY A 368 -0.20 -31.68 -12.04
C GLY A 368 1.22 -31.71 -11.45
N ALA A 369 2.26 -31.30 -12.18
CA ALA A 369 3.62 -31.28 -11.65
C ALA A 369 3.71 -30.41 -10.37
N ALA A 370 4.42 -30.91 -9.37
CA ALA A 370 4.53 -30.25 -8.08
C ALA A 370 5.40 -28.99 -8.18
N VAL A 371 4.86 -27.85 -7.73
CA VAL A 371 5.62 -26.61 -7.59
C VAL A 371 6.36 -26.63 -6.27
N THR A 372 7.68 -26.79 -6.30
CA THR A 372 8.52 -26.90 -5.09
C THR A 372 9.43 -25.70 -4.87
N ALA A 373 9.63 -24.87 -5.89
CA ALA A 373 10.61 -23.78 -5.89
C ALA A 373 10.05 -22.55 -6.60
N GLY A 374 8.82 -22.17 -6.27
CA GLY A 374 8.20 -20.97 -6.81
C GLY A 374 6.83 -20.72 -6.19
N ASP A 375 6.34 -19.51 -6.37
CA ASP A 375 4.99 -19.16 -6.00
C ASP A 375 3.95 -19.84 -6.88
N LEU A 376 2.78 -20.12 -6.30
CA LEU A 376 1.62 -20.67 -6.99
C LEU A 376 0.35 -20.02 -6.47
N VAL A 377 -0.60 -19.75 -7.37
CA VAL A 377 -1.98 -19.43 -7.00
C VAL A 377 -2.90 -20.55 -7.46
N VAL A 378 -3.67 -21.12 -6.54
CA VAL A 378 -4.66 -22.17 -6.83
C VAL A 378 -6.06 -21.55 -6.75
N VAL A 379 -6.86 -21.66 -7.80
CA VAL A 379 -8.18 -21.03 -7.93
C VAL A 379 -9.27 -22.09 -8.06
N ASN A 380 -10.12 -22.22 -7.05
CA ASN A 380 -11.24 -23.16 -7.05
C ASN A 380 -12.48 -22.55 -7.74
N GLY A 381 -12.28 -21.92 -8.89
CA GLY A 381 -13.32 -21.27 -9.69
C GLY A 381 -12.76 -20.75 -11.02
N ASP A 382 -13.43 -19.75 -11.58
CA ASP A 382 -12.99 -19.08 -12.80
C ASP A 382 -11.75 -18.21 -12.54
N LEU A 383 -10.85 -18.14 -13.51
CA LEU A 383 -9.67 -17.29 -13.48
C LEU A 383 -9.73 -16.27 -14.63
N GLN A 384 -9.79 -15.00 -14.27
CA GLN A 384 -9.65 -13.89 -15.21
C GLN A 384 -8.30 -13.20 -15.00
N MET A 385 -7.50 -13.11 -16.06
CA MET A 385 -6.16 -12.54 -16.05
C MET A 385 -6.09 -11.39 -17.05
N ASN A 386 -6.44 -10.17 -16.66
CA ASN A 386 -6.35 -8.97 -17.52
C ASN A 386 -5.20 -8.02 -17.10
N GLY A 387 -4.47 -8.36 -16.04
CA GLY A 387 -3.36 -7.58 -15.51
C GLY A 387 -2.01 -7.84 -16.18
N THR A 388 -0.95 -7.46 -15.49
CA THR A 388 0.43 -7.76 -15.86
C THR A 388 1.00 -8.83 -14.94
N LEU A 389 1.61 -9.86 -15.51
CA LEU A 389 2.43 -10.83 -14.80
C LEU A 389 3.84 -10.27 -14.61
N GLN A 390 4.32 -10.25 -13.37
CA GLN A 390 5.67 -9.85 -13.01
C GLN A 390 6.38 -11.01 -12.31
N VAL A 391 7.67 -11.15 -12.59
CA VAL A 391 8.51 -12.20 -12.01
C VAL A 391 9.61 -11.56 -11.18
N LYS A 392 9.88 -12.16 -10.03
CA LYS A 392 11.10 -11.96 -9.25
C LYS A 392 11.90 -13.25 -9.30
N ALA A 393 13.09 -13.22 -9.89
CA ALA A 393 13.94 -14.40 -9.98
C ALA A 393 14.53 -14.74 -8.60
N LEU A 394 14.45 -16.02 -8.23
CA LEU A 394 15.11 -16.59 -7.06
C LEU A 394 16.28 -17.48 -7.50
N PRO A 395 17.21 -17.82 -6.58
CA PRO A 395 18.27 -18.78 -6.88
C PRO A 395 17.72 -20.09 -7.45
N GLY A 396 18.31 -20.56 -8.55
CA GLY A 396 17.89 -21.78 -9.25
C GLY A 396 17.05 -21.54 -10.49
N MET A 397 16.66 -20.29 -10.79
CA MET A 397 15.96 -19.96 -12.03
C MET A 397 16.76 -20.38 -13.28
N ALA A 398 16.09 -21.12 -14.16
CA ALA A 398 16.68 -21.74 -15.35
C ALA A 398 15.63 -21.86 -16.48
N PRO A 399 16.05 -22.21 -17.72
CA PRO A 399 15.13 -22.60 -18.78
C PRO A 399 14.22 -23.76 -18.33
N GLY A 400 12.94 -23.68 -18.65
CA GLY A 400 11.94 -24.69 -18.30
C GLY A 400 10.55 -24.10 -18.15
N ALA A 401 9.63 -24.86 -17.54
CA ALA A 401 8.25 -24.45 -17.34
C ALA A 401 7.95 -24.23 -15.85
N TYR A 402 7.28 -23.11 -15.55
CA TYR A 402 6.88 -22.71 -14.20
C TYR A 402 5.36 -22.64 -14.12
N ARG A 403 4.73 -23.46 -13.28
CA ARG A 403 3.28 -23.36 -13.07
C ARG A 403 2.99 -22.24 -12.09
N ILE A 404 2.29 -21.21 -12.56
CA ILE A 404 2.00 -20.00 -11.77
C ILE A 404 0.54 -19.92 -11.32
N PHE A 405 -0.39 -20.51 -12.09
CA PHE A 405 -1.77 -20.71 -11.66
C PHE A 405 -2.24 -22.14 -11.89
N SER A 406 -3.14 -22.59 -11.03
CA SER A 406 -4.08 -23.68 -11.29
C SER A 406 -5.51 -23.16 -11.12
N TYR A 407 -6.45 -23.62 -11.92
CA TYR A 407 -7.85 -23.23 -11.84
C TYR A 407 -8.80 -24.38 -12.20
N THR A 408 -10.03 -24.34 -11.68
CA THR A 408 -11.04 -25.40 -11.91
C THR A 408 -12.21 -24.96 -12.80
N GLY A 409 -12.42 -23.66 -12.97
CA GLY A 409 -13.45 -23.06 -13.82
C GLY A 409 -12.95 -22.68 -15.21
N ALA A 410 -13.51 -21.61 -15.78
CA ALA A 410 -13.09 -21.04 -17.06
C ALA A 410 -11.88 -20.11 -16.92
N LEU A 411 -11.08 -20.02 -17.98
CA LEU A 411 -9.96 -19.07 -18.09
C LEU A 411 -10.31 -17.96 -19.08
N THR A 412 -10.21 -16.71 -18.64
CA THR A 412 -10.15 -15.54 -19.52
C THR A 412 -8.74 -14.96 -19.45
N ASN A 413 -7.97 -15.09 -20.53
CA ASN A 413 -6.59 -14.62 -20.59
C ASN A 413 -6.45 -13.37 -21.47
N GLY A 414 -6.29 -12.22 -20.84
CA GLY A 414 -5.92 -10.94 -21.45
C GLY A 414 -4.63 -10.37 -20.84
N ALA A 415 -3.80 -11.19 -20.20
CA ALA A 415 -2.68 -10.70 -19.41
C ALA A 415 -1.49 -10.33 -20.28
N SER A 416 -0.80 -9.27 -19.86
CA SER A 416 0.53 -8.92 -20.37
C SER A 416 1.61 -9.57 -19.50
N LEU A 417 2.78 -9.86 -20.07
CA LEU A 417 3.94 -10.36 -19.34
C LEU A 417 5.04 -9.30 -19.31
N ASP A 418 5.50 -8.93 -18.11
CA ASP A 418 6.69 -8.11 -17.93
C ASP A 418 7.95 -8.98 -17.99
N ILE A 419 8.61 -8.95 -19.14
CA ILE A 419 9.79 -9.80 -19.43
C ILE A 419 11.12 -9.18 -18.98
N ARG A 420 11.13 -8.04 -18.28
CA ARG A 420 12.37 -7.35 -17.89
C ARG A 420 13.28 -8.22 -17.02
N GLU A 421 12.71 -8.82 -15.97
CA GLU A 421 13.46 -9.71 -15.08
C GLU A 421 13.94 -10.96 -15.84
N MET A 422 13.07 -11.55 -16.67
CA MET A 422 13.41 -12.73 -17.47
C MET A 422 14.62 -12.48 -18.38
N ARG A 423 14.64 -11.34 -19.08
CA ARG A 423 15.76 -10.96 -19.94
C ARG A 423 17.04 -10.69 -19.16
N ALA A 424 16.94 -10.14 -17.95
CA ALA A 424 18.09 -9.98 -17.07
C ALA A 424 18.72 -11.34 -16.69
N GLN A 425 17.90 -12.39 -16.58
CA GLN A 425 18.36 -13.78 -16.39
C GLN A 425 18.81 -14.47 -17.70
N GLY A 426 18.83 -13.75 -18.83
CA GLY A 426 19.17 -14.30 -20.14
C GLY A 426 18.10 -15.26 -20.70
N LEU A 427 16.85 -15.08 -20.28
CA LEU A 427 15.72 -15.92 -20.67
C LEU A 427 14.70 -15.14 -21.49
N THR A 428 14.02 -15.84 -22.39
CA THR A 428 12.71 -15.44 -22.92
C THR A 428 11.62 -16.19 -22.18
N ALA A 429 10.42 -15.63 -22.15
CA ALA A 429 9.28 -16.24 -21.49
C ALA A 429 7.98 -15.94 -22.24
N GLN A 430 7.06 -16.91 -22.20
CA GLN A 430 5.72 -16.79 -22.77
C GLN A 430 4.72 -17.46 -21.85
N ILE A 431 3.49 -16.94 -21.84
CA ILE A 431 2.37 -17.58 -21.15
C ILE A 431 1.94 -18.78 -21.98
N ASP A 432 1.91 -19.95 -21.36
CA ASP A 432 1.47 -21.21 -21.93
C ASP A 432 0.24 -21.72 -21.18
N VAL A 433 -0.83 -21.99 -21.91
CA VAL A 433 -2.13 -22.46 -21.41
C VAL A 433 -2.54 -23.76 -22.09
N SER A 434 -1.56 -24.51 -22.62
CA SER A 434 -1.77 -25.78 -23.33
C SER A 434 -2.24 -26.90 -22.40
N VAL A 435 -1.97 -26.79 -21.10
CA VAL A 435 -2.43 -27.73 -20.07
C VAL A 435 -3.76 -27.23 -19.50
N PRO A 436 -4.88 -27.97 -19.66
CA PRO A 436 -6.17 -27.56 -19.13
C PRO A 436 -6.13 -27.38 -17.61
N GLY A 437 -6.69 -26.26 -17.12
CA GLY A 437 -6.76 -25.96 -15.69
C GLY A 437 -5.45 -25.44 -15.10
N GLU A 438 -4.43 -25.15 -15.91
CA GLU A 438 -3.15 -24.60 -15.45
C GLU A 438 -2.68 -23.45 -16.35
N VAL A 439 -1.97 -22.50 -15.75
CA VAL A 439 -1.26 -21.44 -16.47
C VAL A 439 0.22 -21.57 -16.16
N TRP A 440 0.99 -21.65 -17.23
CA TRP A 440 2.42 -21.87 -17.19
C TRP A 440 3.17 -20.66 -17.74
N LEU A 441 4.34 -20.40 -17.20
CA LEU A 441 5.35 -19.56 -17.81
C LEU A 441 6.41 -20.49 -18.42
N ALA A 442 6.41 -20.60 -19.74
CA ALA A 442 7.41 -21.39 -20.47
C ALA A 442 8.61 -20.50 -20.81
N THR A 443 9.80 -20.90 -20.37
CA THR A 443 11.03 -20.11 -20.50
C THR A 443 12.07 -20.83 -21.33
N LYS A 444 12.83 -20.06 -22.12
CA LYS A 444 13.92 -20.59 -22.94
C LYS A 444 15.17 -19.74 -22.75
N LYS A 445 16.33 -20.35 -22.90
CA LYS A 445 17.61 -19.65 -22.89
C LYS A 445 17.78 -18.83 -24.17
N LEU A 446 18.12 -17.55 -24.03
CA LEU A 446 18.55 -16.72 -25.15
C LEU A 446 20.02 -17.02 -25.50
N LEU A 447 20.34 -16.97 -26.79
CA LEU A 447 21.69 -17.17 -27.28
C LEU A 447 22.46 -15.84 -27.29
N PRO A 448 23.74 -15.80 -26.87
CA PRO A 448 24.56 -14.62 -27.06
C PRO A 448 24.81 -14.39 -28.55
N GLN A 449 25.13 -13.16 -28.91
CA GLN A 449 25.49 -12.78 -30.27
C GLN A 449 26.56 -11.69 -30.23
N THR A 450 27.29 -11.51 -31.33
CA THR A 450 28.37 -10.55 -31.47
C THR A 450 28.20 -9.70 -32.72
N ILE A 451 28.66 -8.44 -32.66
CA ILE A 451 28.72 -7.54 -33.80
C ILE A 451 30.16 -7.49 -34.32
N THR A 452 30.33 -7.50 -35.63
CA THR A 452 31.62 -7.27 -36.29
C THR A 452 31.49 -6.20 -37.37
N PHE A 453 32.37 -5.19 -37.34
CA PHE A 453 32.53 -4.29 -38.48
C PHE A 453 33.19 -5.04 -39.63
N THR A 454 32.51 -5.09 -40.77
CA THR A 454 33.00 -5.74 -42.00
C THR A 454 33.68 -4.74 -42.94
N SER A 455 33.48 -3.44 -42.74
CA SER A 455 34.17 -2.38 -43.47
C SER A 455 35.43 -1.93 -42.74
N GLN A 456 36.49 -1.66 -43.51
CA GLN A 456 37.71 -1.10 -42.97
C GLN A 456 37.54 0.41 -42.74
N ALA A 457 37.99 0.90 -41.58
CA ALA A 457 37.95 2.31 -41.25
C ALA A 457 38.75 3.15 -42.28
N PRO A 458 38.23 4.30 -42.73
CA PRO A 458 38.93 5.18 -43.68
C PRO A 458 40.26 5.68 -43.13
N THR A 459 41.30 5.70 -43.96
CA THR A 459 42.61 6.27 -43.62
C THR A 459 42.80 7.70 -44.12
N ALA A 460 41.94 8.18 -45.02
CA ALA A 460 42.00 9.50 -45.64
C ALA A 460 40.64 10.22 -45.63
N ALA A 461 39.87 10.09 -44.55
CA ALA A 461 38.64 10.85 -44.38
C ALA A 461 38.94 12.34 -44.22
N ALA A 462 38.19 13.18 -44.92
CA ALA A 462 38.31 14.64 -44.84
C ALA A 462 36.92 15.29 -44.88
N VAL A 463 36.78 16.45 -44.25
CA VAL A 463 35.52 17.23 -44.26
C VAL A 463 35.09 17.53 -45.69
N GLY A 464 33.83 17.24 -46.03
CA GLY A 464 33.28 17.39 -47.38
C GLY A 464 33.82 16.41 -48.43
N GLY A 465 34.62 15.41 -48.01
CA GLY A 465 35.10 14.34 -48.87
C GLY A 465 34.04 13.29 -49.22
N ALA A 466 34.46 12.21 -49.88
CA ALA A 466 33.58 11.09 -50.20
C ALA A 466 32.99 10.45 -48.93
N ALA A 467 31.70 10.11 -48.97
CA ALA A 467 31.03 9.42 -47.87
C ALA A 467 31.61 8.02 -47.65
N TYR A 468 31.67 7.58 -46.38
CA TYR A 468 32.08 6.24 -46.02
C TYR A 468 30.86 5.33 -45.89
N GLN A 469 30.91 4.16 -46.54
CA GLN A 469 29.89 3.12 -46.43
C GLN A 469 30.28 2.16 -45.30
N ALA A 470 29.73 2.37 -44.12
CA ALA A 470 30.00 1.52 -42.96
C ALA A 470 29.22 0.20 -43.07
N GLY A 471 29.94 -0.91 -42.90
CA GLY A 471 29.41 -2.27 -42.86
C GLY A 471 29.62 -2.86 -41.47
N ALA A 472 28.54 -3.30 -40.84
CA ALA A 472 28.57 -4.08 -39.62
C ALA A 472 27.50 -5.17 -39.70
N ASN A 473 27.86 -6.37 -39.22
CA ASN A 473 26.99 -7.54 -39.20
C ASN A 473 26.95 -8.13 -37.79
N ALA A 474 25.80 -8.67 -37.40
CA ALA A 474 25.68 -9.54 -36.23
C ALA A 474 25.74 -11.00 -36.68
N ASP A 475 26.37 -11.87 -35.88
CA ASP A 475 26.43 -13.32 -36.14
C ASP A 475 25.06 -14.02 -36.02
N SER A 476 24.10 -13.39 -35.34
CA SER A 476 22.68 -13.77 -35.32
C SER A 476 21.97 -13.57 -36.65
N GLY A 477 22.54 -12.78 -37.57
CA GLY A 477 21.87 -12.33 -38.79
C GLY A 477 20.85 -11.20 -38.58
N LEU A 478 20.66 -10.72 -37.35
CA LEU A 478 19.79 -9.58 -37.05
C LEU A 478 20.38 -8.27 -37.60
N PRO A 479 19.54 -7.31 -38.04
CA PRO A 479 20.01 -6.05 -38.57
C PRO A 479 20.70 -5.20 -37.50
N VAL A 480 21.89 -4.70 -37.83
CA VAL A 480 22.69 -3.80 -36.99
C VAL A 480 22.32 -2.35 -37.30
N THR A 481 22.14 -1.56 -36.24
CA THR A 481 21.94 -0.10 -36.34
C THR A 481 23.28 0.59 -36.12
N LEU A 482 23.60 1.56 -36.99
CA LEU A 482 24.80 2.37 -36.89
C LEU A 482 24.45 3.79 -36.46
N THR A 483 25.17 4.30 -35.48
CA THR A 483 25.05 5.68 -34.99
C THR A 483 26.43 6.33 -34.89
N SER A 484 26.50 7.66 -34.89
CA SER A 484 27.72 8.40 -34.56
C SER A 484 27.61 8.93 -33.14
N THR A 485 28.61 8.65 -32.32
CA THR A 485 28.73 9.26 -30.98
C THR A 485 29.47 10.61 -31.04
N THR A 486 30.02 10.97 -32.20
CA THR A 486 30.61 12.29 -32.48
C THR A 486 29.91 13.00 -33.64
N PRO A 487 28.63 13.39 -33.49
CA PRO A 487 27.83 13.98 -34.57
C PRO A 487 28.37 15.30 -35.13
N GLN A 488 29.23 16.01 -34.38
CA GLN A 488 29.93 17.22 -34.83
C GLN A 488 31.11 16.93 -35.77
N VAL A 489 31.57 15.68 -35.84
CA VAL A 489 32.67 15.23 -36.71
C VAL A 489 32.11 14.45 -37.89
N CYS A 490 31.20 13.51 -37.63
CA CYS A 490 30.56 12.70 -38.66
C CYS A 490 29.10 12.38 -38.33
N THR A 491 28.24 12.36 -39.34
CA THR A 491 26.82 11.98 -39.22
C THR A 491 26.55 10.67 -39.95
N VAL A 492 25.53 9.92 -39.52
CA VAL A 492 25.17 8.61 -40.08
C VAL A 492 23.73 8.63 -40.56
N GLN A 493 23.49 8.19 -41.79
CA GLN A 493 22.15 7.93 -42.34
C GLN A 493 22.12 6.52 -42.93
N GLY A 494 21.43 5.60 -42.25
CA GLY A 494 21.48 4.18 -42.57
C GLY A 494 22.90 3.62 -42.40
N ARG A 495 23.60 3.39 -43.50
CA ARG A 495 25.01 2.94 -43.53
C ARG A 495 25.98 4.00 -44.07
N VAL A 496 25.46 5.14 -44.50
CA VAL A 496 26.24 6.22 -45.12
C VAL A 496 26.73 7.17 -44.03
N VAL A 497 28.05 7.32 -43.93
CA VAL A 497 28.73 8.20 -43.00
C VAL A 497 29.26 9.41 -43.74
N THR A 498 28.86 10.62 -43.32
CA THR A 498 29.30 11.88 -43.91
C THR A 498 30.14 12.69 -42.94
N PHE A 499 31.18 13.35 -43.44
CA PHE A 499 32.18 14.08 -42.63
C PHE A 499 31.88 15.58 -42.60
N VAL A 500 31.55 16.09 -41.43
CA VAL A 500 31.08 17.47 -41.21
C VAL A 500 32.06 18.33 -40.41
N GLY A 501 32.99 17.71 -39.70
CA GLY A 501 34.03 18.40 -38.92
C GLY A 501 35.32 17.59 -38.84
N ALA A 502 36.45 18.26 -38.63
CA ALA A 502 37.72 17.59 -38.39
C ALA A 502 37.79 17.10 -36.94
N GLY A 503 38.41 15.93 -36.72
CA GLY A 503 38.47 15.29 -35.40
C GLY A 503 38.34 13.77 -35.48
N THR A 504 38.01 13.12 -34.36
CA THR A 504 37.80 11.67 -34.34
C THR A 504 36.33 11.34 -34.60
N CYS A 505 36.04 10.67 -35.71
CA CYS A 505 34.73 10.08 -35.96
C CYS A 505 34.64 8.77 -35.17
N VAL A 506 33.59 8.61 -34.37
CA VAL A 506 33.34 7.38 -33.61
C VAL A 506 31.96 6.86 -34.00
N LEU A 507 31.94 5.71 -34.67
CA LEU A 507 30.73 5.00 -35.03
C LEU A 507 30.45 3.94 -33.98
N ALA A 508 29.21 3.87 -33.50
CA ALA A 508 28.69 2.81 -32.66
C ALA A 508 27.78 1.90 -33.47
N ALA A 509 27.95 0.59 -33.31
CA ALA A 509 27.13 -0.45 -33.90
C ALA A 509 26.36 -1.17 -32.78
N ASP A 510 25.03 -1.16 -32.91
CA ASP A 510 24.09 -1.68 -31.91
C ASP A 510 23.18 -2.76 -32.50
N GLN A 511 22.92 -3.81 -31.73
CA GLN A 511 21.94 -4.85 -32.08
C GLN A 511 21.16 -5.25 -30.81
N PRO A 512 19.86 -4.92 -30.70
CA PRO A 512 19.07 -5.10 -29.48
C PRO A 512 18.63 -6.54 -29.12
N GLY A 513 18.98 -7.55 -29.91
CA GLY A 513 18.49 -8.93 -29.76
C GLY A 513 17.06 -9.11 -30.27
N ASP A 514 16.49 -10.28 -29.97
CA ASP A 514 15.10 -10.65 -30.25
C ASP A 514 14.60 -11.73 -29.28
N SER A 515 13.63 -12.55 -29.69
CA SER A 515 13.11 -13.68 -28.87
C SER A 515 14.05 -14.88 -28.78
N THR A 516 15.12 -14.91 -29.57
CA THR A 516 16.11 -15.99 -29.65
C THR A 516 17.48 -15.53 -29.15
N TYR A 517 17.88 -14.30 -29.43
CA TYR A 517 19.20 -13.77 -29.12
C TYR A 517 19.16 -12.62 -28.09
N LEU A 518 20.17 -12.57 -27.23
CA LEU A 518 20.43 -11.44 -26.32
C LEU A 518 20.86 -10.20 -27.11
N ALA A 519 20.71 -9.01 -26.55
CA ALA A 519 21.34 -7.82 -27.13
C ALA A 519 22.85 -8.03 -27.25
N ALA A 520 23.43 -7.64 -28.39
CA ALA A 520 24.87 -7.70 -28.60
C ALA A 520 25.57 -6.61 -27.77
N GLU A 521 26.80 -6.88 -27.34
CA GLU A 521 27.67 -5.81 -26.82
C GLU A 521 27.91 -4.78 -27.92
N GLN A 522 27.79 -3.49 -27.59
CA GLN A 522 28.00 -2.41 -28.54
C GLN A 522 29.47 -2.40 -28.99
N VAL A 523 29.70 -2.41 -30.30
CA VAL A 523 31.04 -2.35 -30.88
C VAL A 523 31.24 -0.98 -31.51
N THR A 524 32.42 -0.40 -31.35
CA THR A 524 32.76 0.92 -31.93
C THR A 524 33.88 0.83 -32.96
N GLN A 525 33.80 1.69 -33.97
CA GLN A 525 34.87 1.90 -34.95
C GLN A 525 35.22 3.38 -35.00
N SER A 526 36.49 3.71 -34.76
CA SER A 526 36.98 5.08 -34.72
C SER A 526 38.06 5.33 -35.77
N PHE A 527 38.07 6.55 -36.31
CA PHE A 527 39.09 7.01 -37.26
C PHE A 527 39.17 8.53 -37.32
N ALA A 528 40.30 9.06 -37.79
CA ALA A 528 40.54 10.49 -37.91
C ALA A 528 39.92 11.07 -39.18
N VAL A 529 39.31 12.24 -39.05
CA VAL A 529 38.80 13.08 -40.15
C VAL A 529 39.66 14.33 -40.22
N ALA A 530 40.36 14.51 -41.34
CA ALA A 530 41.19 15.68 -41.60
C ALA A 530 40.37 16.89 -42.05
N ASN A 531 40.97 18.08 -41.99
CA ASN A 531 40.42 19.27 -42.62
C ASN A 531 40.26 19.07 -44.14
N ALA A 532 39.32 19.80 -44.74
CA ALA A 532 39.19 19.85 -46.19
C ALA A 532 40.54 20.27 -46.81
N PRO A 533 40.95 19.67 -47.95
CA PRO A 533 42.16 20.09 -48.66
C PRO A 533 42.07 21.59 -48.98
N THR A 534 43.07 22.36 -48.58
CA THR A 534 43.16 23.77 -48.99
C THR A 534 43.29 23.79 -50.51
N PRO A 535 42.43 24.52 -51.27
CA PRO A 535 42.60 24.63 -52.70
C PRO A 535 44.00 25.19 -52.96
N THR A 536 44.80 24.47 -53.75
CA THR A 536 46.11 24.98 -54.16
C THR A 536 45.88 26.32 -54.85
N PRO A 537 46.68 27.37 -54.54
CA PRO A 537 46.57 28.63 -55.25
C PRO A 537 46.59 28.37 -56.75
N PHE A 538 45.64 28.91 -57.50
CA PHE A 538 45.69 28.90 -58.96
C PHE A 538 47.10 29.32 -59.38
N PRO A 539 47.81 28.57 -60.24
CA PRO A 539 49.05 29.08 -60.80
C PRO A 539 48.69 30.40 -61.49
N ALA A 540 49.26 31.50 -61.00
CA ALA A 540 49.06 32.81 -61.60
C ALA A 540 49.48 32.70 -63.06
N GLY A 541 48.51 32.65 -63.97
CA GLY A 541 48.77 32.78 -65.39
C GLY A 541 49.50 34.10 -65.59
N THR A 542 50.66 34.06 -66.24
CA THR A 542 51.34 35.26 -66.71
C THR A 542 50.34 36.09 -67.52
N PRO A 543 50.09 37.37 -67.18
CA PRO A 543 49.17 38.20 -67.95
C PRO A 543 49.72 38.32 -69.36
N THR A 544 49.04 37.72 -70.34
CA THR A 544 49.32 37.99 -71.76
C THR A 544 48.98 39.45 -72.01
N PRO A 545 49.91 40.27 -72.53
CA PRO A 545 49.65 41.69 -72.77
C PRO A 545 48.46 41.87 -73.73
N VAL A 546 47.52 42.73 -73.32
CA VAL A 546 46.38 43.13 -74.15
C VAL A 546 46.93 43.83 -75.40
N PRO A 547 46.58 43.40 -76.63
CA PRO A 547 47.05 44.08 -77.83
C PRO A 547 46.46 45.49 -77.87
N THR A 548 47.32 46.49 -77.81
CA THR A 548 46.95 47.88 -78.08
C THR A 548 46.73 48.05 -79.59
N LEU A 549 45.58 48.58 -79.99
CA LEU A 549 45.32 48.91 -81.40
C LEU A 549 46.30 50.00 -81.86
N GLY A 550 47.02 49.76 -82.96
CA GLY A 550 47.92 50.75 -83.55
C GLY A 550 47.17 52.02 -83.98
N GLN A 551 47.84 53.17 -83.97
CA GLN A 551 47.24 54.48 -84.29
C GLN A 551 46.45 54.50 -85.62
N TRP A 552 46.87 53.71 -86.60
CA TRP A 552 46.17 53.55 -87.87
C TRP A 552 44.80 52.87 -87.74
N ALA A 553 44.66 51.90 -86.82
CA ALA A 553 43.38 51.23 -86.55
C ALA A 553 42.41 52.17 -85.83
N LEU A 554 42.90 53.09 -84.98
CA LEU A 554 42.07 54.16 -84.41
C LEU A 554 41.64 55.19 -85.46
N MET A 555 42.50 55.54 -86.43
CA MET A 555 42.15 56.47 -87.51
C MET A 555 41.13 55.88 -88.51
N LEU A 556 41.21 54.58 -88.80
CA LEU A 556 40.21 53.90 -89.64
C LEU A 556 38.86 53.82 -88.93
N LEU A 557 38.84 53.60 -87.62
CA LEU A 557 37.60 53.53 -86.84
C LEU A 557 36.91 54.91 -86.78
N SER A 558 37.66 56.01 -86.65
CA SER A 558 37.09 57.37 -86.65
C SER A 558 36.59 57.80 -88.04
N ALA A 559 37.25 57.39 -89.13
CA ALA A 559 36.77 57.64 -90.50
C ALA A 559 35.48 56.85 -90.82
N LEU A 560 35.34 55.63 -90.29
CA LEU A 560 34.13 54.79 -90.46
C LEU A 560 32.92 55.41 -89.75
N LEU A 561 33.11 55.99 -88.56
CA LEU A 561 32.07 56.68 -87.80
C LEU A 561 31.65 58.03 -88.43
N ALA A 562 32.56 58.74 -89.12
CA ALA A 562 32.23 59.97 -89.84
C ALA A 562 31.47 59.73 -91.15
N GLY A 563 31.71 58.61 -91.85
CA GLY A 563 31.01 58.26 -93.10
C GLY A 563 29.54 57.88 -92.92
N LEU A 564 29.19 57.27 -91.77
CA LEU A 564 27.81 56.86 -91.46
C LEU A 564 26.87 58.03 -91.12
N ALA A 565 27.39 59.22 -90.81
CA ALA A 565 26.58 60.41 -90.53
C ALA A 565 26.18 61.21 -91.80
N ALA A 566 26.84 60.99 -92.95
CA ALA A 566 26.67 61.80 -94.16
C ALA A 566 25.74 61.18 -95.23
N ALA A 567 25.37 59.90 -95.11
CA ALA A 567 24.45 59.24 -96.05
C ALA A 567 22.99 59.39 -95.57
N GLY A 568 22.37 60.49 -95.98
CA GLY A 568 21.02 60.89 -95.60
C GLY A 568 19.91 59.90 -95.96
N LEU A 569 18.98 59.77 -95.01
CA LEU A 569 17.63 59.22 -95.21
C LEU A 569 16.91 59.93 -96.36
N ARG A 570 16.52 59.20 -97.41
CA ARG A 570 15.30 59.50 -98.19
C ARG A 570 14.57 58.21 -98.60
N ARG A 571 13.28 58.18 -98.24
CA ARG A 571 12.27 57.15 -98.53
C ARG A 571 12.04 56.97 -100.04
N PRO A 572 11.51 55.80 -100.44
CA PRO A 572 10.26 55.85 -101.19
C PRO A 572 9.20 54.85 -100.67
N HIS A 573 8.03 54.99 -101.27
CA HIS A 573 6.70 54.66 -100.81
C HIS A 573 6.04 53.75 -101.89
N VAL A 574 5.08 52.92 -101.48
CA VAL A 574 3.92 52.36 -102.24
C VAL A 574 4.11 51.04 -103.02
N GLY A 575 3.50 49.97 -102.50
CA GLY A 575 2.21 49.46 -103.00
C GLY A 575 2.19 48.26 -103.95
N ARG A 576 1.60 47.16 -103.46
CA ARG A 576 0.37 46.59 -104.03
C ARG A 576 -0.40 45.81 -102.97
#